data_AF-A0A8J5XST6-F1
#
_entry.id   AF-A0A8J5XST6-F1
#
_cell.length_a   1.000
_cell.length_b   1.000
_cell.length_c   1.000
_cell.angle_alpha   90.00
_cell.angle_beta   90.00
_cell.angle_gamma   90.00
#
_symmetry.space_group_name_H-M   'P 1'
#
loop_
_entity.id
_entity.type
_entity.pdbx_description
1 polymer ?
#
loop_
_entity_poly.entity_id
_entity_poly.type
_entity_poly.pdbx_seq_one_letter_code
_entity_poly.pdbx_strand_id
1 'polypeptide(L)'
;MGDAKQRRGAARKAKARDAQAAPPVRQAQVPAPAGLRKVARDLTALTLLIAVPYAVYSAYLWVHLESGWLRPPVGHGESRQLLIVGSQSSGTVQTSASLATLGFEVAHEASDASTTFCRDGTVSWFHGIRFLPGIAPDESVELICARSLRNMGFHPAGFRRSTSCSYRRTWDACWARECGEIIRSEWGCAITEGRACDTPFAKTLLQARHPLRTMESLVVKFCRNETAPVSHALALFAAALWPAHAWAADSCLPVVGWYVTLYYEAMMAAVDARKIDGVYKAEAVGVCDVARMGGFGSAAYPPARQLYAEVCASPGGGQGLADGARNARNHGRVRIDMENLTAIDRELATRVLALGARMGYDVP
;
A
#
# COMPACT_ATOMS: atom_id res chain seq x y z
N MET A 1 -36.79 51.65 -15.26
CA MET A 1 -37.37 51.53 -16.62
C MET A 1 -37.19 50.08 -17.03
N GLY A 2 -38.20 49.23 -17.16
CA GLY A 2 -39.66 49.36 -17.06
C GLY A 2 -40.29 47.97 -17.12
N ASP A 3 -41.56 47.92 -16.69
CA ASP A 3 -42.66 47.00 -17.01
C ASP A 3 -42.45 45.47 -17.00
N ALA A 4 -43.15 44.68 -16.18
CA ALA A 4 -44.61 44.51 -15.95
C ALA A 4 -45.29 43.46 -16.86
N LYS A 5 -46.32 42.82 -16.27
CA LYS A 5 -47.36 41.89 -16.81
C LYS A 5 -46.99 40.41 -16.85
N GLN A 6 -47.54 39.51 -16.04
CA GLN A 6 -48.93 39.30 -15.59
C GLN A 6 -49.91 39.03 -16.75
N ARG A 7 -50.20 37.74 -17.02
CA ARG A 7 -51.46 37.31 -17.66
C ARG A 7 -51.98 36.00 -17.06
N ARG A 8 -52.98 36.16 -16.19
CA ARG A 8 -54.03 35.18 -15.89
C ARG A 8 -55.13 35.30 -16.94
N GLY A 9 -55.81 34.18 -17.23
CA GLY A 9 -57.10 34.10 -17.94
C GLY A 9 -57.39 32.61 -18.21
N ALA A 10 -58.20 31.91 -17.40
CA ALA A 10 -59.65 31.99 -17.19
C ALA A 10 -60.51 31.39 -18.33
N ALA A 11 -61.05 30.20 -18.03
CA ALA A 11 -62.43 29.75 -18.24
C ALA A 11 -63.02 29.55 -19.66
N ARG A 12 -63.46 28.30 -19.93
CA ARG A 12 -64.84 27.91 -20.31
C ARG A 12 -64.89 26.40 -20.56
N LYS A 13 -65.55 25.60 -19.71
CA LYS A 13 -66.98 25.22 -19.71
C LYS A 13 -67.46 24.42 -20.94
N ALA A 14 -67.97 23.23 -20.61
CA ALA A 14 -69.07 22.48 -21.21
C ALA A 14 -68.77 21.54 -22.39
N LYS A 15 -68.79 20.23 -22.10
CA LYS A 15 -69.72 19.31 -22.77
C LYS A 15 -69.94 18.04 -21.93
N ALA A 16 -71.03 18.04 -21.17
CA ALA A 16 -71.66 16.82 -20.71
C ALA A 16 -72.47 16.25 -21.89
N ARG A 17 -72.17 15.02 -22.31
CA ARG A 17 -73.09 14.18 -23.11
C ARG A 17 -72.76 12.71 -22.86
N ASP A 18 -73.81 12.03 -22.41
CA ASP A 18 -74.15 10.64 -22.71
C ASP A 18 -73.25 9.55 -22.12
N ALA A 19 -73.47 9.35 -20.82
CA ALA A 19 -73.26 8.07 -20.16
C ALA A 19 -74.24 7.02 -20.74
N GLN A 20 -73.76 6.20 -21.65
CA GLN A 20 -74.30 4.85 -21.85
C GLN A 20 -73.42 3.89 -21.06
N ALA A 21 -74.02 3.32 -20.01
CA ALA A 21 -73.39 2.32 -19.15
C ALA A 21 -73.10 1.06 -19.98
N ALA A 22 -71.83 0.90 -20.39
CA ALA A 22 -71.35 -0.37 -20.89
C ALA A 22 -71.49 -1.42 -19.76
N PRO A 23 -71.94 -2.64 -20.07
CA PRO A 23 -72.00 -3.71 -19.08
C PRO A 23 -70.61 -3.91 -18.47
N PRO A 24 -70.51 -4.23 -17.16
CA PRO A 24 -69.22 -4.43 -16.51
C PRO A 24 -68.49 -5.54 -17.25
N VAL A 25 -67.44 -5.17 -18.00
CA VAL A 25 -66.48 -6.12 -18.54
C VAL A 25 -65.95 -6.84 -17.32
N ARG A 26 -66.33 -8.11 -17.14
CA ARG A 26 -65.68 -9.01 -16.19
C ARG A 26 -64.21 -8.98 -16.56
N GLN A 27 -63.43 -8.18 -15.82
CA GLN A 27 -61.99 -8.22 -15.88
C GLN A 27 -61.63 -9.64 -15.47
N ALA A 28 -61.33 -10.48 -16.46
CA ALA A 28 -60.74 -11.77 -16.21
C ALA A 28 -59.53 -11.49 -15.32
N GLN A 29 -59.59 -11.95 -14.07
CA GLN A 29 -58.47 -11.85 -13.15
C GLN A 29 -57.32 -12.55 -13.84
N VAL A 30 -56.42 -11.78 -14.46
CA VAL A 30 -55.19 -12.31 -15.02
C VAL A 30 -54.46 -12.90 -13.83
N PRO A 31 -54.31 -14.24 -13.74
CA PRO A 31 -53.64 -14.85 -12.61
C PRO A 31 -52.26 -14.21 -12.50
N ALA A 32 -51.97 -13.61 -11.35
CA ALA A 32 -50.67 -12.99 -11.10
C ALA A 32 -49.59 -14.00 -11.53
N PRO A 33 -48.68 -13.63 -12.45
CA PRO A 33 -47.79 -14.60 -13.07
C PRO A 33 -47.02 -15.32 -11.97
N ALA A 34 -47.14 -16.64 -11.92
CA ALA A 34 -46.50 -17.49 -10.91
C ALA A 34 -44.97 -17.26 -10.83
N GLY A 35 -44.38 -16.64 -11.85
CA GLY A 35 -42.99 -16.18 -11.88
C GLY A 35 -42.65 -15.04 -10.91
N LEU A 36 -43.57 -14.13 -10.56
CA LEU A 36 -43.24 -12.96 -9.72
C LEU A 36 -42.84 -13.35 -8.30
N ARG A 37 -43.53 -14.33 -7.70
CA ARG A 37 -43.17 -14.84 -6.37
C ARG A 37 -41.81 -15.51 -6.36
N LYS A 38 -41.51 -16.27 -7.42
CA LYS A 38 -40.20 -16.91 -7.58
C LYS A 38 -39.09 -15.86 -7.75
N VAL A 39 -39.29 -14.88 -8.62
CA VAL A 39 -38.33 -13.78 -8.84
C VAL A 39 -38.09 -12.98 -7.56
N ALA A 40 -39.15 -12.62 -6.83
CA ALA A 40 -39.02 -11.91 -5.56
C ALA A 40 -38.24 -12.74 -4.53
N ARG A 41 -38.56 -14.02 -4.38
CA ARG A 41 -37.83 -14.93 -3.48
C ARG A 41 -36.36 -15.06 -3.87
N ASP A 42 -36.07 -15.23 -5.15
CA ASP A 42 -34.72 -15.40 -5.66
C ASP A 42 -33.90 -14.09 -5.47
N LEU A 43 -34.50 -12.92 -5.69
CA LEU A 43 -33.89 -11.61 -5.41
C LEU A 43 -33.65 -11.35 -3.92
N THR A 44 -34.61 -11.71 -3.06
CA THR A 44 -34.43 -11.62 -1.60
C THR A 44 -33.31 -12.52 -1.14
N ALA A 45 -33.25 -13.77 -1.61
CA ALA A 45 -32.18 -14.70 -1.29
C ALA A 45 -30.81 -14.17 -1.73
N LEU A 46 -30.72 -13.65 -2.96
CA LEU A 46 -29.49 -13.03 -3.48
C LEU A 46 -29.07 -11.81 -2.64
N THR A 47 -30.03 -10.95 -2.28
CA THR A 47 -29.78 -9.76 -1.46
C THR A 47 -29.26 -10.17 -0.07
N LEU A 48 -29.87 -11.17 0.56
CA LEU A 48 -29.42 -11.66 1.87
C LEU A 48 -28.02 -12.29 1.79
N LEU A 49 -27.75 -13.09 0.76
CA LEU A 49 -26.46 -13.75 0.57
C LEU A 49 -25.30 -12.77 0.29
N ILE A 50 -25.58 -11.60 -0.29
CA ILE A 50 -24.55 -10.60 -0.63
C ILE A 50 -24.51 -9.46 0.39
N ALA A 51 -25.66 -8.84 0.70
CA ALA A 51 -25.72 -7.63 1.51
C ALA A 51 -25.49 -7.91 2.99
N VAL A 52 -25.94 -9.05 3.54
CA VAL A 52 -25.76 -9.35 4.97
C VAL A 52 -24.29 -9.57 5.31
N PRO A 53 -23.52 -10.41 4.61
CA PRO A 53 -22.08 -10.55 4.90
C PRO A 53 -21.33 -9.23 4.76
N TYR A 54 -21.66 -8.42 3.75
CA TYR A 54 -21.06 -7.10 3.57
C TYR A 54 -21.40 -6.17 4.75
N ALA A 55 -22.66 -6.09 5.17
CA ALA A 55 -23.08 -5.27 6.30
C ALA A 55 -22.43 -5.72 7.61
N VAL A 56 -22.34 -7.03 7.85
CA VAL A 56 -21.66 -7.60 9.02
C VAL A 56 -20.17 -7.26 8.99
N TYR A 57 -19.51 -7.39 7.84
CA TYR A 57 -18.10 -7.05 7.70
C TYR A 57 -17.85 -5.54 7.88
N SER A 58 -18.66 -4.67 7.28
CA SER A 58 -18.58 -3.23 7.48
C SER A 58 -18.86 -2.83 8.92
N ALA A 59 -19.84 -3.46 9.59
CA ALA A 59 -20.10 -3.23 11.01
C ALA A 59 -18.91 -3.69 11.87
N TYR A 60 -18.32 -4.85 11.56
CA TYR A 60 -17.11 -5.34 12.22
C TYR A 60 -15.96 -4.34 12.10
N LEU A 61 -15.64 -3.89 10.87
CA LEU A 61 -14.58 -2.91 10.63
C LEU A 61 -14.89 -1.58 11.32
N TRP A 62 -16.12 -1.09 11.22
CA TRP A 62 -16.52 0.14 11.88
C TRP A 62 -16.33 0.05 13.40
N VAL A 63 -16.77 -1.05 14.03
CA VAL A 63 -16.63 -1.27 15.48
C VAL A 63 -15.16 -1.37 15.92
N HIS A 64 -14.29 -1.98 15.10
CA HIS A 64 -12.89 -2.24 15.47
C HIS A 64 -11.91 -1.16 15.00
N LEU A 65 -12.24 -0.36 13.99
CA LEU A 65 -11.30 0.58 13.38
C LEU A 65 -11.76 2.04 13.48
N GLU A 66 -13.05 2.30 13.24
CA GLU A 66 -13.55 3.67 13.06
C GLU A 66 -14.26 4.24 14.30
N SER A 67 -15.04 3.42 15.02
CA SER A 67 -15.93 3.88 16.09
C SER A 67 -15.19 4.24 17.39
N GLY A 68 -13.98 3.71 17.58
CA GLY A 68 -13.24 3.83 18.83
C GLY A 68 -13.77 2.98 19.98
N TRP A 69 -14.80 2.14 19.78
CA TRP A 69 -15.48 1.41 20.86
C TRP A 69 -14.63 0.28 21.43
N LEU A 70 -14.16 -0.62 20.57
CA LEU A 70 -13.30 -1.73 20.99
C LEU A 70 -11.82 -1.35 20.92
N ARG A 71 -11.50 -0.41 20.05
CA ARG A 71 -10.14 -0.01 19.72
C ARG A 71 -10.15 1.45 19.27
N PRO A 72 -9.55 2.38 20.06
CA PRO A 72 -9.41 3.77 19.65
C PRO A 72 -8.61 3.89 18.35
N PRO A 73 -9.06 4.69 17.37
CA PRO A 73 -8.28 4.95 16.17
C PRO A 73 -7.00 5.70 16.54
N VAL A 74 -5.88 5.29 15.95
CA VAL A 74 -4.60 6.00 16.07
C VAL A 74 -4.53 7.06 14.98
N GLY A 75 -4.47 8.33 15.38
CA GLY A 75 -4.38 9.45 14.45
C GLY A 75 -3.08 9.46 13.64
N HIS A 76 -3.07 10.18 12.51
CA HIS A 76 -1.89 10.32 11.67
C HIS A 76 -0.73 10.94 12.43
N GLY A 77 -0.94 11.97 13.25
CA GLY A 77 0.11 12.60 14.05
C GLY A 77 0.54 11.85 15.31
N GLU A 78 -0.03 10.68 15.60
CA GLU A 78 0.37 9.88 16.76
C GLU A 78 1.59 9.01 16.43
N SER A 79 2.53 8.94 17.37
CA SER A 79 3.73 8.11 17.20
C SER A 79 3.37 6.63 17.30
N ARG A 80 3.66 5.88 16.23
CA ARG A 80 3.53 4.41 16.21
C ARG A 80 4.81 3.75 16.67
N GLN A 81 4.73 2.48 17.06
CA GLN A 81 5.89 1.80 17.61
C GLN A 81 6.97 1.57 16.55
N LEU A 82 6.60 1.08 15.35
CA LEU A 82 7.57 0.59 14.38
C LEU A 82 7.29 0.97 12.93
N LEU A 83 8.28 1.56 12.26
CA LEU A 83 8.39 1.58 10.80
C LEU A 83 9.48 0.61 10.38
N ILE A 84 9.17 -0.33 9.49
CA ILE A 84 10.18 -1.10 8.77
C ILE A 84 10.20 -0.63 7.33
N VAL A 85 11.33 -0.11 6.90
CA VAL A 85 11.57 0.28 5.50
C VAL A 85 12.36 -0.83 4.83
N GLY A 86 11.96 -1.26 3.65
CA GLY A 86 12.72 -2.20 2.83
C GLY A 86 12.44 -1.97 1.36
N SER A 87 13.37 -2.25 0.46
CA SER A 87 13.14 -2.02 -0.97
C SER A 87 11.97 -2.85 -1.50
N GLN A 88 11.42 -2.46 -2.64
CA GLN A 88 10.34 -3.23 -3.25
C GLN A 88 10.82 -4.65 -3.58
N SER A 89 10.00 -5.65 -3.25
CA SER A 89 10.36 -7.08 -3.37
C SER A 89 11.47 -7.57 -2.43
N SER A 90 11.75 -6.83 -1.35
CA SER A 90 12.65 -7.28 -0.27
C SER A 90 12.01 -8.24 0.75
N GLY A 91 10.73 -8.59 0.59
CA GLY A 91 10.00 -9.45 1.53
C GLY A 91 9.11 -8.71 2.53
N THR A 92 8.83 -7.42 2.31
CA THR A 92 8.03 -6.57 3.21
C THR A 92 6.65 -7.16 3.58
N VAL A 93 5.95 -7.75 2.60
CA VAL A 93 4.66 -8.45 2.82
C VAL A 93 4.79 -9.58 3.84
N GLN A 94 5.84 -10.40 3.71
CA GLN A 94 6.08 -11.54 4.59
C GLN A 94 6.41 -11.06 6.00
N THR A 95 7.23 -10.01 6.13
CA THR A 95 7.54 -9.38 7.42
C THR A 95 6.29 -8.88 8.12
N SER A 96 5.41 -8.13 7.43
CA SER A 96 4.16 -7.66 8.05
C SER A 96 3.26 -8.82 8.46
N ALA A 97 3.14 -9.85 7.62
CA ALA A 97 2.31 -11.02 7.92
C ALA A 97 2.87 -11.79 9.14
N SER A 98 4.18 -11.99 9.21
CA SER A 98 4.82 -12.65 10.34
C SER A 98 4.68 -11.84 11.63
N LEU A 99 4.83 -10.51 11.61
CA LEU A 99 4.61 -9.67 12.79
C LEU A 99 3.16 -9.77 13.27
N ALA A 100 2.20 -9.84 12.36
CA ALA A 100 0.79 -10.06 12.70
C ALA A 100 0.55 -11.41 13.40
N THR A 101 1.32 -12.46 13.09
CA THR A 101 1.22 -13.75 13.82
C THR A 101 1.65 -13.66 15.29
N LEU A 102 2.42 -12.64 15.66
CA LEU A 102 2.80 -12.36 17.04
C LEU A 102 1.74 -11.50 17.77
N GLY A 103 0.63 -11.18 17.10
CA GLY A 103 -0.44 -10.33 17.64
C GLY A 103 -0.20 -8.83 17.47
N PHE A 104 0.83 -8.41 16.73
CA PHE A 104 1.07 -7.01 16.45
C PHE A 104 0.20 -6.52 15.29
N GLU A 105 -0.40 -5.34 15.46
CA GLU A 105 -1.18 -4.68 14.42
C GLU A 105 -0.25 -3.89 13.48
N VAL A 106 0.51 -4.62 12.67
CA VAL A 106 1.43 -4.07 11.66
C VAL A 106 0.88 -4.37 10.27
N ALA A 107 0.73 -3.34 9.44
CA ALA A 107 0.26 -3.50 8.06
C ALA A 107 1.35 -3.34 7.00
N HIS A 108 1.04 -3.77 5.79
CA HIS A 108 1.88 -3.60 4.61
C HIS A 108 1.48 -2.31 3.86
N GLU A 109 2.42 -1.37 3.67
CA GLU A 109 2.22 -0.12 2.92
C GLU A 109 1.06 0.78 3.43
N ALA A 110 0.69 0.66 4.71
CA ALA A 110 -0.36 1.47 5.31
C ALA A 110 0.14 2.18 6.57
N SER A 111 -0.10 3.48 6.61
CA SER A 111 0.09 4.40 7.73
C SER A 111 -1.23 5.01 8.21
N ASP A 112 -2.37 4.37 7.95
CA ASP A 112 -3.67 4.77 8.48
C ASP A 112 -4.32 3.63 9.29
N ALA A 113 -4.46 3.84 10.60
CA ALA A 113 -5.08 2.86 11.49
C ALA A 113 -6.62 2.91 11.50
N SER A 114 -7.23 3.89 10.80
CA SER A 114 -8.68 4.10 10.79
C SER A 114 -9.43 3.16 9.85
N THR A 115 -8.75 2.69 8.81
CA THR A 115 -9.32 1.75 7.83
C THR A 115 -8.54 0.45 7.73
N THR A 116 -7.42 0.34 8.44
CA THR A 116 -6.54 -0.84 8.46
C THR A 116 -6.05 -1.14 9.88
N PHE A 117 -5.81 -2.42 10.19
CA PHE A 117 -5.19 -2.83 11.46
C PHE A 117 -3.68 -2.53 11.46
N CYS A 118 -3.29 -1.26 11.60
CA CYS A 118 -1.89 -0.80 11.58
C CYS A 118 -1.49 0.15 12.73
N ARG A 119 -1.97 -0.12 13.95
CA ARG A 119 -1.71 0.72 15.14
C ARG A 119 -0.24 0.70 15.55
N ASP A 120 0.34 -0.49 15.48
CA ASP A 120 1.63 -0.78 16.07
C ASP A 120 2.74 -0.32 15.13
N GLY A 121 2.48 -0.39 13.83
CA GLY A 121 3.49 -0.05 12.86
C GLY A 121 3.11 -0.34 11.42
N THR A 122 4.09 -0.18 10.55
CA THR A 122 3.98 -0.50 9.14
C THR A 122 5.27 -1.08 8.60
N VAL A 123 5.16 -1.98 7.64
CA VAL A 123 6.26 -2.43 6.81
C VAL A 123 6.02 -1.92 5.40
N SER A 124 6.93 -1.11 4.87
CA SER A 124 6.68 -0.42 3.62
C SER A 124 7.95 -0.08 2.85
N TRP A 125 7.92 -0.34 1.54
CA TRP A 125 8.96 0.16 0.65
C TRP A 125 8.74 1.63 0.30
N PHE A 126 7.49 2.06 0.17
CA PHE A 126 7.19 3.43 -0.24
C PHE A 126 7.58 4.44 0.84
N HIS A 127 7.49 4.08 2.13
CA HIS A 127 7.97 4.91 3.23
C HIS A 127 9.48 5.25 3.16
N GLY A 128 10.25 4.60 2.27
CA GLY A 128 11.62 5.01 1.95
C GLY A 128 11.73 6.44 1.44
N ILE A 129 10.67 7.02 0.83
CA ILE A 129 10.70 8.42 0.38
C ILE A 129 10.96 9.41 1.52
N ARG A 130 10.65 9.04 2.76
CA ARG A 130 10.89 9.86 3.96
C ARG A 130 12.36 10.12 4.24
N PHE A 131 13.22 9.29 3.67
CA PHE A 131 14.67 9.32 3.83
C PHE A 131 15.39 9.79 2.57
N LEU A 132 14.66 10.26 1.56
CA LEU A 132 15.26 10.90 0.39
C LEU A 132 15.61 12.36 0.70
N PRO A 133 16.72 12.90 0.15
CA PRO A 133 17.14 14.26 0.42
C PRO A 133 16.17 15.30 -0.14
N GLY A 134 16.10 16.44 0.55
CA GLY A 134 15.39 17.63 0.10
C GLY A 134 13.87 17.52 0.10
N ILE A 135 13.25 18.28 -0.81
CA ILE A 135 11.81 18.32 -1.04
C ILE A 135 11.55 17.64 -2.38
N ALA A 136 10.42 16.93 -2.51
CA ALA A 136 10.02 16.31 -3.77
C ALA A 136 9.96 17.37 -4.89
N PRO A 137 10.72 17.22 -5.99
CA PRO A 137 10.55 18.05 -7.18
C PRO A 137 9.12 17.92 -7.72
N ASP A 138 8.52 19.00 -8.21
CA ASP A 138 7.15 18.95 -8.74
C ASP A 138 7.03 17.97 -9.91
N GLU A 139 8.06 17.87 -10.76
CA GLU A 139 8.15 16.89 -11.83
C GLU A 139 8.10 15.45 -11.32
N SER A 140 8.82 15.15 -10.22
CA SER A 140 8.77 13.84 -9.56
C SER A 140 7.39 13.53 -9.02
N VAL A 141 6.73 14.53 -8.39
CA VAL A 141 5.37 14.39 -7.88
C VAL A 141 4.39 14.13 -9.01
N GLU A 142 4.47 14.89 -10.10
CA GLU A 142 3.63 14.72 -11.28
C GLU A 142 3.81 13.33 -11.90
N LEU A 143 5.05 12.88 -12.09
CA LEU A 143 5.35 11.56 -12.66
C LEU A 143 4.78 10.40 -11.82
N ILE A 144 4.89 10.48 -10.49
CA ILE A 144 4.36 9.44 -9.60
C ILE A 144 2.82 9.48 -9.55
N CYS A 145 2.23 10.68 -9.57
CA CYS A 145 0.80 10.87 -9.34
C CYS A 145 -0.06 10.95 -10.60
N ALA A 146 0.54 11.06 -11.79
CA ALA A 146 -0.17 11.19 -13.06
C ALA A 146 -1.19 10.05 -13.29
N ARG A 147 -0.88 8.84 -12.81
CA ARG A 147 -1.78 7.67 -12.90
C ARG A 147 -1.48 6.65 -11.82
N SER A 148 -2.45 5.79 -11.56
CA SER A 148 -2.21 4.61 -10.73
C SER A 148 -1.19 3.69 -11.39
N LEU A 149 0.00 3.62 -10.79
CA LEU A 149 1.04 2.68 -11.18
C LEU A 149 0.75 1.33 -10.52
N ARG A 150 -0.10 0.53 -11.17
CA ARG A 150 -0.39 -0.85 -10.74
C ARG A 150 0.93 -1.58 -10.46
N ASN A 151 0.93 -2.42 -9.43
CA ASN A 151 2.10 -3.18 -8.95
C ASN A 151 3.18 -2.37 -8.24
N MET A 152 3.10 -1.03 -8.17
CA MET A 152 4.00 -0.28 -7.29
C MET A 152 3.62 -0.47 -5.82
N GLY A 153 2.33 -0.66 -5.49
CA GLY A 153 1.91 -0.94 -4.12
C GLY A 153 1.79 0.31 -3.25
N PHE A 154 1.68 1.47 -3.88
CA PHE A 154 1.32 2.73 -3.24
C PHE A 154 -0.12 3.09 -3.60
N HIS A 155 -0.92 3.45 -2.60
CA HIS A 155 -2.23 4.06 -2.79
C HIS A 155 -2.46 5.14 -1.71
N PRO A 156 -2.88 6.37 -2.07
CA PRO A 156 -3.07 7.47 -1.12
C PRO A 156 -3.89 7.13 0.12
N ALA A 157 -4.96 6.34 -0.05
CA ALA A 157 -5.82 5.86 1.04
C ALA A 157 -5.06 5.17 2.19
N GLY A 158 -3.94 4.50 1.90
CA GLY A 158 -3.14 3.85 2.94
C GLY A 158 -2.41 4.84 3.85
N PHE A 159 -2.32 6.11 3.50
CA PHE A 159 -1.44 7.09 4.16
C PHE A 159 -2.21 8.22 4.86
N ARG A 160 -3.55 8.28 4.74
CA ARG A 160 -4.40 9.33 5.34
C ARG A 160 -5.71 8.79 5.89
N ARG A 161 -6.20 9.41 6.98
CA ARG A 161 -7.42 9.00 7.71
C ARG A 161 -8.69 9.21 6.89
N SER A 162 -8.74 10.33 6.21
CA SER A 162 -9.91 10.76 5.45
C SER A 162 -9.44 11.14 4.07
N THR A 163 -9.90 10.38 3.08
CA THR A 163 -9.84 10.78 1.68
C THR A 163 -11.13 11.50 1.32
N SER A 164 -11.00 12.59 0.59
CA SER A 164 -12.10 13.26 -0.09
C SER A 164 -12.50 12.52 -1.37
N CYS A 165 -11.66 11.57 -1.81
CA CYS A 165 -11.83 10.85 -3.06
C CYS A 165 -12.68 9.59 -2.89
N SER A 166 -13.45 9.28 -3.94
CA SER A 166 -14.31 8.10 -3.94
C SER A 166 -13.50 6.85 -4.28
N TYR A 167 -13.56 5.84 -3.40
CA TYR A 167 -13.03 4.49 -3.67
C TYR A 167 -13.69 3.79 -4.87
N ARG A 168 -14.83 4.29 -5.36
CA ARG A 168 -15.49 3.74 -6.57
C ARG A 168 -14.81 4.18 -7.87
N ARG A 169 -13.86 5.12 -7.82
CA ARG A 169 -13.15 5.65 -9.00
C ARG A 169 -11.74 5.08 -9.09
N THR A 170 -11.32 4.68 -10.29
CA THR A 170 -10.10 3.89 -10.55
C THR A 170 -8.82 4.73 -10.75
N TRP A 171 -8.65 5.81 -9.97
CA TRP A 171 -7.66 6.91 -10.13
C TRP A 171 -8.13 8.03 -11.05
N ASP A 172 -8.52 9.16 -10.46
CA ASP A 172 -8.96 10.38 -11.14
C ASP A 172 -8.16 11.61 -10.65
N ALA A 173 -8.56 12.81 -11.07
CA ALA A 173 -7.92 14.05 -10.64
C ALA A 173 -7.94 14.25 -9.10
N CYS A 174 -8.92 13.68 -8.40
CA CYS A 174 -8.95 13.73 -6.94
C CYS A 174 -7.80 12.89 -6.37
N TRP A 175 -7.68 11.63 -6.82
CA TRP A 175 -6.61 10.73 -6.35
C TRP A 175 -5.21 11.23 -6.73
N ALA A 176 -5.05 11.82 -7.91
CA ALA A 176 -3.78 12.43 -8.33
C ALA A 176 -3.38 13.59 -7.40
N ARG A 177 -4.35 14.44 -7.00
CA ARG A 177 -4.11 15.53 -6.04
C ARG A 177 -3.73 14.99 -4.66
N GLU A 178 -4.49 14.05 -4.11
CA GLU A 178 -4.19 13.45 -2.80
C GLU A 178 -2.84 12.74 -2.80
N CYS A 179 -2.50 12.04 -3.88
CA CYS A 179 -1.16 11.49 -4.10
C CYS A 179 -0.10 12.57 -3.99
N GLY A 180 -0.29 13.70 -4.70
CA GLY A 180 0.70 14.77 -4.72
C GLY A 180 0.88 15.46 -3.36
N GLU A 181 -0.19 15.58 -2.59
CA GLU A 181 -0.11 16.11 -1.22
C GLU A 181 0.63 15.15 -0.28
N ILE A 182 0.39 13.84 -0.38
CA ILE A 182 1.08 12.81 0.42
C ILE A 182 2.56 12.75 0.06
N ILE A 183 2.92 12.74 -1.22
CA ILE A 183 4.33 12.71 -1.63
C ILE A 183 5.03 13.95 -1.10
N ARG A 184 4.42 15.14 -1.25
CA ARG A 184 5.03 16.37 -0.74
C ARG A 184 5.15 16.38 0.77
N SER A 185 4.22 15.81 1.54
CA SER A 185 4.28 15.77 3.00
C SER A 185 5.22 14.69 3.55
N GLU A 186 5.39 13.59 2.83
CA GLU A 186 6.23 12.47 3.27
C GLU A 186 7.66 12.52 2.73
N TRP A 187 7.93 13.17 1.59
CA TRP A 187 9.27 13.17 1.00
C TRP A 187 10.30 13.87 1.88
N GLY A 188 11.36 13.15 2.27
CA GLY A 188 12.45 13.69 3.07
C GLY A 188 12.07 14.14 4.47
N CYS A 189 10.84 13.89 4.93
CA CYS A 189 10.34 14.38 6.22
C CYS A 189 11.11 13.82 7.42
N ALA A 190 11.73 12.64 7.30
CA ALA A 190 12.47 12.02 8.41
C ALA A 190 13.89 12.57 8.55
N ILE A 191 14.43 13.20 7.49
CA ILE A 191 15.82 13.66 7.46
C ILE A 191 15.96 15.17 7.34
N THR A 192 14.92 15.88 6.90
CA THR A 192 14.91 17.34 6.79
C THR A 192 14.72 17.97 8.16
N GLU A 193 15.66 18.79 8.61
CA GLU A 193 15.57 19.49 9.89
C GLU A 193 14.35 20.42 9.95
N GLY A 194 13.71 20.49 11.11
CA GLY A 194 12.52 21.34 11.35
C GLY A 194 11.23 20.84 10.68
N ARG A 195 11.26 19.70 10.00
CA ARG A 195 10.09 19.09 9.37
C ARG A 195 9.68 17.81 10.10
N ALA A 196 8.38 17.65 10.31
CA ALA A 196 7.81 16.42 10.85
C ALA A 196 7.17 15.60 9.73
N CYS A 197 7.26 14.27 9.83
CA CYS A 197 6.44 13.38 9.01
C CYS A 197 5.00 13.40 9.50
N ASP A 198 4.04 13.27 8.57
CA ASP A 198 2.61 13.23 8.90
C ASP A 198 2.31 12.10 9.89
N THR A 199 3.01 10.96 9.75
CA THR A 199 3.00 9.89 10.75
C THR A 199 4.37 9.58 11.34
N PRO A 200 4.66 10.02 12.58
CA PRO A 200 5.90 9.67 13.26
C PRO A 200 5.92 8.21 13.72
N PHE A 201 7.12 7.66 13.84
CA PHE A 201 7.37 6.33 14.38
C PHE A 201 8.47 6.40 15.44
N ALA A 202 8.27 5.71 16.56
CA ALA A 202 9.21 5.66 17.68
C ALA A 202 10.48 4.87 17.33
N LYS A 203 10.35 3.86 16.47
CA LYS A 203 11.47 3.10 15.92
C LYS A 203 11.36 2.95 14.41
N THR A 204 12.48 3.08 13.72
CA THR A 204 12.61 2.79 12.30
C THR A 204 13.71 1.75 12.08
N LEU A 205 13.39 0.66 11.37
CA LEU A 205 14.35 -0.37 10.98
C LEU A 205 14.47 -0.43 9.46
N LEU A 206 15.67 -0.70 8.96
CA LEU A 206 15.91 -1.09 7.57
C LEU A 206 15.92 -2.61 7.44
N GLN A 207 14.98 -3.14 6.66
CA GLN A 207 15.01 -4.49 6.13
C GLN A 207 15.96 -4.55 4.94
N ALA A 208 17.21 -4.91 5.21
CA ALA A 208 18.20 -5.19 4.20
C ALA A 208 17.95 -6.58 3.63
N ARG A 209 17.83 -6.69 2.31
CA ARG A 209 17.83 -7.96 1.59
C ARG A 209 19.04 -7.95 0.67
N HIS A 210 19.66 -9.12 0.44
CA HIS A 210 20.83 -9.20 -0.44
C HIS A 210 20.52 -8.53 -1.80
N PRO A 211 21.32 -7.55 -2.28
CA PRO A 211 20.97 -6.73 -3.44
C PRO A 211 20.64 -7.55 -4.69
N LEU A 212 21.47 -8.54 -5.03
CA LEU A 212 21.20 -9.44 -6.16
C LEU A 212 19.86 -10.20 -6.03
N ARG A 213 19.46 -10.61 -4.83
CA ARG A 213 18.17 -11.29 -4.60
C ARG A 213 16.99 -10.34 -4.78
N THR A 214 17.16 -9.10 -4.36
CA THR A 214 16.18 -8.04 -4.63
C THR A 214 16.08 -7.77 -6.12
N MET A 215 17.21 -7.66 -6.83
CA MET A 215 17.25 -7.48 -8.28
C MET A 215 16.55 -8.64 -9.01
N GLU A 216 16.90 -9.89 -8.71
CA GLU A 216 16.25 -11.08 -9.27
C GLU A 216 14.73 -11.03 -9.10
N SER A 217 14.28 -10.57 -7.92
CA SER A 217 12.86 -10.43 -7.59
C SER A 217 12.15 -9.36 -8.39
N LEU A 218 12.82 -8.24 -8.65
CA LEU A 218 12.29 -7.13 -9.42
C LEU A 218 12.32 -7.41 -10.92
N VAL A 219 13.36 -8.06 -11.45
CA VAL A 219 13.40 -8.54 -12.85
C VAL A 219 12.19 -9.45 -13.10
N VAL A 220 11.96 -10.43 -12.23
CA VAL A 220 10.78 -11.31 -12.29
C VAL A 220 9.45 -10.55 -12.27
N LYS A 221 9.38 -9.46 -11.52
CA LYS A 221 8.14 -8.71 -11.30
C LYS A 221 7.85 -7.72 -12.43
N PHE A 222 8.88 -7.08 -12.98
CA PHE A 222 8.74 -5.94 -13.87
C PHE A 222 9.30 -6.18 -15.26
N CYS A 223 9.90 -7.34 -15.51
CA CYS A 223 10.51 -7.65 -16.78
C CYS A 223 9.97 -8.99 -17.28
N ARG A 224 9.88 -9.12 -18.60
CA ARG A 224 9.53 -10.42 -19.21
C ARG A 224 10.69 -11.40 -19.09
N ASN A 225 11.92 -10.89 -19.22
CA ASN A 225 13.20 -11.55 -19.02
C ASN A 225 14.29 -10.48 -18.79
N GLU A 226 15.55 -10.88 -18.62
CA GLU A 226 16.68 -9.98 -18.28
C GLU A 226 16.98 -8.93 -19.38
N THR A 227 16.73 -9.26 -20.65
CA THR A 227 17.02 -8.39 -21.80
C THR A 227 15.83 -7.57 -22.27
N ALA A 228 14.62 -7.91 -21.81
CA ALA A 228 13.41 -7.17 -22.14
C ALA A 228 13.46 -5.75 -21.56
N PRO A 229 12.72 -4.80 -22.16
CA PRO A 229 12.48 -3.52 -21.52
C PRO A 229 11.85 -3.72 -20.15
N VAL A 230 12.31 -2.94 -19.18
CA VAL A 230 11.66 -2.85 -17.86
C VAL A 230 10.22 -2.35 -18.02
N SER A 231 9.33 -2.76 -17.11
CA SER A 231 7.98 -2.21 -17.11
C SER A 231 8.02 -0.69 -17.01
N HIS A 232 7.17 -0.04 -17.79
CA HIS A 232 7.08 1.42 -17.80
C HIS A 232 6.78 2.00 -16.41
N ALA A 233 6.05 1.28 -15.56
CA ALA A 233 5.75 1.71 -14.20
C ALA A 233 7.00 1.84 -13.33
N LEU A 234 7.90 0.84 -13.35
CA LEU A 234 9.13 0.90 -12.57
C LEU A 234 10.08 1.98 -13.13
N ALA A 235 10.22 2.09 -14.46
CA ALA A 235 11.06 3.11 -15.08
C ALA A 235 10.63 4.53 -14.71
N LEU A 236 9.31 4.82 -14.79
CA LEU A 236 8.79 6.13 -14.39
C LEU A 236 9.00 6.41 -12.90
N PHE A 237 8.79 5.41 -12.05
CA PHE A 237 8.96 5.59 -10.62
C PHE A 237 10.44 5.83 -10.25
N ALA A 238 11.36 5.09 -10.89
CA ALA A 238 12.79 5.27 -10.69
C ALA A 238 13.27 6.65 -11.17
N ALA A 239 12.80 7.08 -12.36
CA ALA A 239 13.03 8.42 -12.89
C ALA A 239 12.50 9.53 -11.97
N ALA A 240 11.32 9.33 -11.39
CA ALA A 240 10.77 10.29 -10.44
C ALA A 240 11.56 10.34 -9.13
N LEU A 241 12.03 9.20 -8.61
CA LEU A 241 12.81 9.18 -7.36
C LEU A 241 14.21 9.77 -7.51
N TRP A 242 14.87 9.53 -8.65
CA TRP A 242 16.23 10.02 -8.92
C TRP A 242 16.33 10.63 -10.33
N PRO A 243 15.79 11.84 -10.55
CA PRO A 243 15.77 12.47 -11.87
C PRO A 243 17.16 12.83 -12.39
N ALA A 244 18.16 12.94 -11.52
CA ALA A 244 19.56 13.19 -11.90
C ALA A 244 20.25 11.96 -12.50
N HIS A 245 19.70 10.75 -12.31
CA HIS A 245 20.25 9.55 -12.94
C HIS A 245 19.72 9.43 -14.37
N ALA A 246 20.60 9.16 -15.32
CA ALA A 246 20.22 8.99 -16.71
C ALA A 246 19.56 7.61 -16.90
N TRP A 247 18.24 7.54 -16.69
CA TRP A 247 17.42 6.37 -16.98
C TRP A 247 17.26 6.21 -18.50
N ALA A 248 18.34 5.84 -19.19
CA ALA A 248 18.27 5.47 -20.60
C ALA A 248 17.35 4.26 -20.77
N ALA A 249 16.85 4.04 -21.99
CA ALA A 249 15.99 2.91 -22.34
C ALA A 249 16.79 1.58 -22.38
N ASP A 250 17.54 1.32 -21.32
CA ASP A 250 18.42 0.20 -21.16
C ASP A 250 17.62 -1.10 -21.00
N SER A 251 18.34 -2.21 -21.14
CA SER A 251 17.85 -3.52 -20.73
C SER A 251 17.34 -3.49 -19.28
N CYS A 252 16.43 -4.40 -18.96
CA CYS A 252 15.79 -4.43 -17.65
C CYS A 252 16.78 -4.45 -16.47
N LEU A 253 17.85 -5.23 -16.59
CA LEU A 253 18.77 -5.48 -15.48
C LEU A 253 19.50 -4.21 -14.98
N PRO A 254 20.12 -3.36 -15.84
CA PRO A 254 20.64 -2.06 -15.44
C PRO A 254 19.64 -1.19 -14.69
N VAL A 255 18.42 -1.00 -15.22
CA VAL A 255 17.40 -0.16 -14.57
C VAL A 255 17.02 -0.70 -13.19
N VAL A 256 16.79 -2.01 -13.09
CA VAL A 256 16.50 -2.66 -11.81
C VAL A 256 17.66 -2.54 -10.84
N GLY A 257 18.90 -2.76 -11.31
CA GLY A 257 20.09 -2.68 -10.48
C GLY A 257 20.37 -1.28 -9.95
N TRP A 258 20.28 -0.26 -10.80
CA TRP A 258 20.42 1.13 -10.38
C TRP A 258 19.31 1.56 -9.42
N TYR A 259 18.06 1.17 -9.67
CA TYR A 259 16.96 1.40 -8.72
C TYR A 259 17.25 0.79 -7.33
N VAL A 260 17.65 -0.49 -7.28
CA VAL A 260 17.96 -1.17 -6.00
C VAL A 260 19.15 -0.49 -5.30
N THR A 261 20.19 -0.17 -6.07
CA THR A 261 21.42 0.44 -5.55
C THR A 261 21.13 1.82 -4.97
N LEU A 262 20.52 2.72 -5.73
CA LEU A 262 20.21 4.09 -5.30
C LEU A 262 19.24 4.10 -4.11
N TYR A 263 18.24 3.20 -4.10
CA TYR A 263 17.32 3.06 -2.97
C TYR A 263 18.07 2.72 -1.69
N TYR A 264 18.88 1.66 -1.71
CA TYR A 264 19.59 1.22 -0.52
C TYR A 264 20.75 2.14 -0.13
N GLU A 265 21.43 2.79 -1.08
CA GLU A 265 22.41 3.85 -0.79
C GLU A 265 21.75 4.98 0.01
N ALA A 266 20.56 5.45 -0.39
CA ALA A 266 19.81 6.46 0.36
C ALA A 266 19.42 5.97 1.76
N MET A 267 18.95 4.72 1.90
CA MET A 267 18.59 4.17 3.21
C MET A 267 19.82 4.00 4.10
N MET A 268 20.94 3.54 3.56
CA MET A 268 22.19 3.38 4.31
C MET A 268 22.77 4.74 4.72
N ALA A 269 22.64 5.78 3.89
CA ALA A 269 22.98 7.15 4.29
C ALA A 269 22.12 7.62 5.48
N ALA A 270 20.82 7.28 5.50
CA ALA A 270 19.94 7.56 6.63
C ALA A 270 20.30 6.74 7.89
N VAL A 271 20.79 5.51 7.74
CA VAL A 271 21.36 4.72 8.84
C VAL A 271 22.61 5.40 9.40
N ASP A 272 23.56 5.81 8.54
CA ASP A 272 24.79 6.50 8.94
C ASP A 272 24.47 7.80 9.70
N ALA A 273 23.45 8.53 9.25
CA ALA A 273 22.93 9.75 9.88
C ALA A 273 22.05 9.50 11.12
N ARG A 274 21.90 8.24 11.57
CA ARG A 274 21.07 7.81 12.71
C ARG A 274 19.61 8.23 12.61
N LYS A 275 19.08 8.29 11.39
CA LYS A 275 17.66 8.53 11.09
C LYS A 275 16.88 7.22 10.97
N ILE A 276 17.58 6.11 10.77
CA ILE A 276 17.08 4.74 10.90
C ILE A 276 17.80 4.10 12.10
N ASP A 277 17.06 3.56 13.06
CA ASP A 277 17.57 3.06 14.34
C ASP A 277 18.42 1.78 14.21
N GLY A 278 18.20 0.99 13.15
CA GLY A 278 18.92 -0.27 12.97
C GLY A 278 18.68 -0.92 11.61
N VAL A 279 19.52 -1.89 11.29
CA VAL A 279 19.46 -2.68 10.06
C VAL A 279 19.39 -4.16 10.43
N TYR A 280 18.56 -4.92 9.72
CA TYR A 280 18.57 -6.37 9.82
C TYR A 280 18.54 -7.02 8.43
N LYS A 281 19.15 -8.20 8.34
CA LYS A 281 19.14 -9.02 7.13
C LYS A 281 17.85 -9.84 7.08
N ALA A 282 17.04 -9.62 6.04
CA ALA A 282 15.75 -10.27 5.84
C ALA A 282 15.87 -11.81 5.86
N GLU A 283 16.97 -12.35 5.35
CA GLU A 283 17.22 -13.80 5.27
C GLU A 283 17.82 -14.40 6.55
N ALA A 284 18.30 -13.60 7.49
CA ALA A 284 19.04 -14.10 8.66
C ALA A 284 18.33 -13.84 10.00
N VAL A 285 17.36 -12.93 10.04
CA VAL A 285 16.72 -12.49 11.28
C VAL A 285 15.29 -13.01 11.37
N GLY A 286 14.98 -13.67 12.49
CA GLY A 286 13.65 -14.18 12.81
C GLY A 286 12.67 -13.07 13.18
N VAL A 287 11.37 -13.34 13.04
CA VAL A 287 10.34 -12.32 13.33
C VAL A 287 10.35 -11.87 14.80
N CYS A 288 10.67 -12.77 15.74
CA CYS A 288 10.80 -12.44 17.16
C CYS A 288 11.94 -11.45 17.43
N ASP A 289 13.04 -11.56 16.67
CA ASP A 289 14.17 -10.63 16.76
C ASP A 289 13.83 -9.28 16.13
N VAL A 290 13.15 -9.28 14.97
CA VAL A 290 12.64 -8.04 14.37
C VAL A 290 11.69 -7.32 15.34
N ALA A 291 10.79 -8.05 15.99
CA ALA A 291 9.87 -7.49 16.97
C ALA A 291 10.62 -6.91 18.19
N ARG A 292 11.65 -7.61 18.67
CA ARG A 292 12.54 -7.12 19.74
C ARG A 292 13.29 -5.86 19.34
N MET A 293 13.86 -5.81 18.14
CA MET A 293 14.52 -4.61 17.58
C MET A 293 13.55 -3.43 17.44
N GLY A 294 12.28 -3.72 17.12
CA GLY A 294 11.22 -2.72 17.06
C GLY A 294 10.68 -2.25 18.42
N GLY A 295 11.19 -2.81 19.53
CA GLY A 295 10.81 -2.42 20.89
C GLY A 295 9.56 -3.10 21.44
N PHE A 296 8.96 -4.04 20.71
CA PHE A 296 7.75 -4.74 21.14
C PHE A 296 7.94 -5.70 22.32
N GLY A 297 9.17 -6.15 22.56
CA GLY A 297 9.50 -6.96 23.75
C GLY A 297 9.68 -6.14 25.04
N SER A 298 9.60 -4.81 24.98
CA SER A 298 9.79 -3.96 26.14
C SER A 298 8.56 -3.95 27.05
N ALA A 299 8.77 -3.74 28.37
CA ALA A 299 7.66 -3.59 29.32
C ALA A 299 6.74 -2.40 29.00
N ALA A 300 7.23 -1.46 28.18
CA ALA A 300 6.48 -0.29 27.71
C ALA A 300 5.45 -0.63 26.61
N TYR A 301 5.42 -1.87 26.10
CA TYR A 301 4.49 -2.32 25.06
C TYR A 301 3.54 -3.45 25.53
N PRO A 302 2.43 -3.14 26.23
CA PRO A 302 1.51 -4.13 26.78
C PRO A 302 0.68 -5.00 25.80
N PRO A 303 0.15 -4.49 24.66
CA PRO A 303 -1.00 -5.12 23.98
C PRO A 303 -0.82 -6.55 23.47
N ALA A 304 0.40 -6.99 23.19
CA ALA A 304 0.68 -8.32 22.62
C ALA A 304 1.75 -9.11 23.39
N ARG A 305 2.10 -8.67 24.61
CA ARG A 305 3.26 -9.21 25.34
C ARG A 305 3.14 -10.70 25.67
N GLN A 306 1.93 -11.18 25.99
CA GLN A 306 1.72 -12.58 26.33
C GLN A 306 1.90 -13.49 25.11
N LEU A 307 1.20 -13.21 24.00
CA LEU A 307 1.32 -13.99 22.77
C LEU A 307 2.75 -13.94 22.21
N TYR A 308 3.37 -12.75 22.21
CA TYR A 308 4.77 -12.59 21.86
C TYR A 308 5.68 -13.48 22.72
N ALA A 309 5.51 -13.47 24.04
CA ALA A 309 6.32 -14.28 24.96
C ALA A 309 6.10 -15.79 24.72
N GLU A 310 4.85 -16.23 24.53
CA GLU A 310 4.51 -17.62 24.26
C GLU A 310 5.10 -18.12 22.93
N VAL A 311 4.92 -17.35 21.85
CA VAL A 311 5.45 -17.71 20.52
C VAL A 311 6.97 -17.67 20.54
N CYS A 312 7.58 -16.61 21.05
CA CYS A 312 9.05 -16.45 21.00
C CYS A 312 9.82 -17.29 22.02
N ALA A 313 9.16 -17.87 23.04
CA ALA A 313 9.76 -18.85 23.93
C ALA A 313 9.71 -20.29 23.40
N SER A 314 8.85 -20.57 22.43
CA SER A 314 8.68 -21.92 21.89
C SER A 314 9.87 -22.33 20.99
N PRO A 315 10.37 -23.58 21.05
CA PRO A 315 11.39 -24.05 20.13
C PRO A 315 10.92 -23.94 18.68
N GLY A 316 11.66 -23.22 17.83
CA GLY A 316 11.24 -22.92 16.46
C GLY A 316 10.23 -21.77 16.34
N GLY A 317 9.74 -21.26 17.46
CA GLY A 317 8.93 -20.06 17.54
C GLY A 317 9.69 -18.85 17.01
N GLY A 318 9.19 -18.29 15.92
CA GLY A 318 9.85 -17.19 15.22
C GLY A 318 10.98 -17.60 14.27
N GLN A 319 11.06 -18.88 13.85
CA GLN A 319 11.90 -19.28 12.72
C GLN A 319 11.66 -18.34 11.52
N GLY A 320 12.78 -18.04 10.84
CA GLY A 320 13.01 -16.89 9.96
C GLY A 320 11.83 -16.37 9.13
N LEU A 321 11.87 -15.07 8.82
CA LEU A 321 11.03 -14.44 7.79
C LEU A 321 11.21 -15.04 6.38
N ALA A 322 12.05 -16.06 6.22
CA ALA A 322 12.31 -16.72 4.97
C ALA A 322 12.33 -18.23 5.18
N ASP A 323 11.45 -18.94 4.47
CA ASP A 323 11.74 -20.29 4.00
C ASP A 323 12.95 -20.20 3.04
N GLY A 324 14.14 -20.06 3.64
CA GLY A 324 15.46 -20.07 3.04
C GLY A 324 15.61 -19.25 1.77
N ALA A 325 15.87 -17.93 1.87
CA ALA A 325 16.42 -17.05 0.81
C ALA A 325 15.72 -17.01 -0.58
N ARG A 326 14.79 -17.92 -0.87
CA ARG A 326 14.14 -18.07 -2.16
C ARG A 326 12.99 -17.09 -2.20
N ASN A 327 13.10 -16.11 -3.10
CA ASN A 327 11.93 -15.33 -3.47
C ASN A 327 10.86 -16.32 -3.97
N ALA A 328 9.74 -16.42 -3.23
CA ALA A 328 8.61 -17.25 -3.61
C ALA A 328 8.08 -16.94 -5.01
N ARG A 329 8.31 -15.73 -5.56
CA ARG A 329 7.95 -15.37 -6.93
C ARG A 329 9.01 -15.72 -7.97
N ASN A 330 10.27 -15.85 -7.59
CA ASN A 330 11.34 -16.13 -8.54
C ASN A 330 11.37 -17.61 -8.92
N HIS A 331 11.16 -18.53 -7.98
CA HIS A 331 11.25 -19.98 -8.22
C HIS A 331 12.52 -20.43 -9.00
N GLY A 332 13.61 -19.65 -8.93
CA GLY A 332 14.84 -19.89 -9.69
C GLY A 332 14.81 -19.51 -11.16
N ARG A 333 13.78 -18.79 -11.64
CA ARG A 333 13.65 -18.39 -13.06
C ARG A 333 14.70 -17.38 -13.51
N VAL A 334 15.14 -16.51 -12.60
CA VAL A 334 16.16 -15.50 -12.85
C VAL A 334 17.28 -15.71 -11.82
N ARG A 335 18.52 -15.76 -12.30
CA ARG A 335 19.70 -15.81 -11.45
C ARG A 335 20.66 -14.74 -11.91
N ILE A 336 20.96 -13.81 -11.00
CA ILE A 336 21.95 -12.78 -11.26
C ILE A 336 23.16 -13.11 -10.40
N ASP A 337 24.32 -13.17 -11.05
CA ASP A 337 25.61 -13.24 -10.40
C ASP A 337 26.43 -11.99 -10.70
N MET A 338 27.53 -11.84 -9.97
CA MET A 338 28.38 -10.65 -10.08
C MET A 338 29.16 -10.60 -11.38
N GLU A 339 29.47 -11.75 -11.99
CA GLU A 339 30.20 -11.83 -13.26
C GLU A 339 29.35 -11.26 -14.40
N ASN A 340 28.10 -11.73 -14.51
CA ASN A 340 27.11 -11.23 -15.45
C ASN A 340 26.86 -9.73 -15.25
N LEU A 341 26.63 -9.30 -14.00
CA LEU A 341 26.41 -7.88 -13.71
C LEU A 341 27.63 -7.02 -14.08
N THR A 342 28.84 -7.50 -13.83
CA THR A 342 30.09 -6.79 -14.18
C THR A 342 30.30 -6.67 -15.68
N ALA A 343 29.89 -7.69 -16.45
CA ALA A 343 29.96 -7.68 -17.90
C ALA A 343 28.99 -6.65 -18.53
N ILE A 344 27.84 -6.42 -17.88
CA ILE A 344 26.82 -5.46 -18.33
C ILE A 344 27.17 -4.04 -17.88
N ASP A 345 27.44 -3.85 -16.59
CA ASP A 345 27.69 -2.55 -15.98
C ASP A 345 28.64 -2.72 -14.77
N ARG A 346 29.94 -2.47 -15.02
CA ARG A 346 30.99 -2.58 -14.01
C ARG A 346 30.83 -1.61 -12.85
N GLU A 347 30.31 -0.40 -13.10
CA GLU A 347 30.09 0.57 -12.02
C GLU A 347 28.98 0.07 -11.09
N LEU A 348 27.86 -0.33 -11.67
CA LEU A 348 26.74 -0.91 -10.93
C LEU A 348 27.17 -2.14 -10.13
N ALA A 349 27.93 -3.06 -10.73
CA ALA A 349 28.46 -4.23 -10.03
C ALA A 349 29.31 -3.85 -8.81
N THR A 350 30.20 -2.87 -8.97
CA THR A 350 31.06 -2.37 -7.88
C THR A 350 30.22 -1.81 -6.74
N ARG A 351 29.19 -1.01 -7.05
CA ARG A 351 28.30 -0.43 -6.04
C ARG A 351 27.45 -1.50 -5.35
N VAL A 352 26.95 -2.48 -6.09
CA VAL A 352 26.19 -3.62 -5.54
C VAL A 352 27.03 -4.43 -4.55
N LEU A 353 28.31 -4.70 -4.86
CA LEU A 353 29.24 -5.35 -3.94
C LEU A 353 29.48 -4.53 -2.68
N ALA A 354 29.80 -3.24 -2.85
CA ALA A 354 30.03 -2.33 -1.73
C ALA A 354 28.79 -2.26 -0.81
N LEU A 355 27.60 -2.19 -1.40
CA LEU A 355 26.35 -2.15 -0.67
C LEU A 355 26.06 -3.48 0.05
N GLY A 356 26.28 -4.62 -0.60
CA GLY A 356 26.14 -5.94 0.03
C GLY A 356 26.99 -6.07 1.29
N ALA A 357 28.27 -5.68 1.20
CA ALA A 357 29.19 -5.65 2.33
C ALA A 357 28.72 -4.70 3.43
N ARG A 358 28.28 -3.48 3.08
CA ARG A 358 27.75 -2.50 4.04
C ARG A 358 26.49 -2.98 4.77
N MET A 359 25.67 -3.80 4.11
CA MET A 359 24.48 -4.43 4.72
C MET A 359 24.80 -5.72 5.49
N GLY A 360 26.08 -6.10 5.58
CA GLY A 360 26.53 -7.26 6.34
C GLY A 360 26.32 -8.60 5.63
N TYR A 361 26.23 -8.61 4.29
CA TYR A 361 26.28 -9.83 3.50
C TYR A 361 27.72 -10.16 3.10
N ASP A 362 28.02 -11.45 3.09
CA ASP A 362 29.25 -11.95 2.48
C ASP A 362 29.12 -11.75 0.97
N VAL A 363 29.98 -10.91 0.41
CA VAL A 363 30.04 -10.66 -1.03
C VAL A 363 31.17 -11.48 -1.64
N PRO A 364 30.91 -12.17 -2.78
CA PRO A 364 31.87 -13.06 -3.43
C PRO A 364 33.03 -12.32 -4.08
#